data_AF-A0A2I0J3B9-F1
#
_entry.id   AF-A0A2I0J3B9-F1
#
_cell.length_a   1.000
_cell.length_b   1.000
_cell.length_c   1.000
_cell.angle_alpha   90.00
_cell.angle_beta   90.00
_cell.angle_gamma   90.00
#
_symmetry.space_group_name_H-M   'P 1'
#
loop_
_entity.id
_entity.type
_entity.pdbx_description
1 polymer ?
#
loop_
_entity_poly.entity_id
_entity_poly.type
_entity_poly.pdbx_seq_one_letter_code
_entity_poly.pdbx_strand_id
1 'polypeptide(L)'
;MAAYGQSKLANILHANELTRHLKEQGVNITANSLHPGVVATNLFRHMSIFNGFTAMFGKYLLKNAQQGAATTCYVALNPQVKGVSGEYFSDSNLSKASSKATDTELAKKLWDFSMNLVE
;
A
#
# COMPACT_ATOMS: atom_id res chain seq x y z
N MET A 1 14.90 7.45 3.94
CA MET A 1 13.70 7.46 3.07
C MET A 1 13.77 6.44 1.93
N ALA A 2 14.92 6.23 1.26
CA ALA A 2 15.03 5.27 0.16
C ALA A 2 14.62 3.83 0.54
N ALA A 3 15.16 3.28 1.64
CA ALA A 3 14.80 1.94 2.11
C ALA A 3 13.31 1.82 2.47
N TYR A 4 12.73 2.85 3.10
CA TYR A 4 11.29 2.89 3.38
C TYR A 4 10.46 2.91 2.09
N GLY A 5 10.86 3.69 1.08
CA GLY A 5 10.21 3.69 -0.22
C GLY A 5 10.26 2.32 -0.90
N GLN A 6 11.41 1.64 -0.83
CA GLN A 6 11.57 0.27 -1.33
C GLN A 6 10.68 -0.72 -0.59
N SER A 7 10.58 -0.64 0.74
CA SER A 7 9.70 -1.53 1.50
C SER A 7 8.22 -1.29 1.15
N LYS A 8 7.81 -0.06 0.86
CA LYS A 8 6.43 0.24 0.42
C LYS A 8 6.16 -0.20 -1.01
N LEU A 9 7.15 -0.08 -1.90
CA LEU A 9 7.07 -0.68 -3.24
C LEU A 9 6.92 -2.21 -3.14
N ALA A 10 7.68 -2.86 -2.24
CA ALA A 10 7.60 -4.30 -2.02
C ALA A 10 6.20 -4.75 -1.60
N ASN A 11 5.49 -3.98 -0.75
CA ASN A 11 4.11 -4.29 -0.39
C ASN A 11 3.15 -4.31 -1.59
N ILE A 12 3.31 -3.38 -2.54
CA ILE A 12 2.46 -3.32 -3.74
C ILE A 12 2.75 -4.53 -4.63
N LEU A 13 4.03 -4.77 -4.91
CA LEU A 13 4.49 -5.91 -5.71
C LEU A 13 4.02 -7.24 -5.10
N HIS A 14 4.12 -7.40 -3.77
CA HIS A 14 3.65 -8.59 -3.08
C HIS A 14 2.15 -8.81 -3.22
N ALA A 15 1.32 -7.77 -3.09
CA ALA A 15 -0.13 -7.89 -3.27
C ALA A 15 -0.52 -8.28 -4.71
N ASN A 16 0.22 -7.77 -5.70
CA ASN A 16 0.02 -8.10 -7.11
C ASN A 16 0.38 -9.56 -7.39
N GLU A 17 1.52 -10.02 -6.89
CA GLU A 17 1.94 -11.41 -7.06
C GLU A 17 1.02 -12.36 -6.30
N LEU A 18 0.66 -12.06 -5.04
CA LEU A 18 -0.33 -12.82 -4.28
C LEU A 18 -1.65 -12.96 -5.05
N THR A 19 -2.12 -11.89 -5.71
CA THR A 19 -3.30 -11.94 -6.57
C THR A 19 -3.14 -12.95 -7.71
N ARG A 20 -1.97 -13.00 -8.37
CA ARG A 20 -1.69 -13.97 -9.44
C ARG A 20 -1.79 -15.40 -8.92
N HIS A 21 -1.13 -15.68 -7.79
CA HIS A 21 -1.16 -17.00 -7.16
C HIS A 21 -2.58 -17.43 -6.74
N LEU A 22 -3.35 -16.54 -6.11
CA LEU A 22 -4.73 -16.83 -5.67
C LEU A 22 -5.66 -17.13 -6.86
N LYS A 23 -5.50 -16.37 -7.96
CA LYS A 23 -6.25 -16.61 -9.21
C LYS A 23 -5.90 -17.96 -9.82
N GLU A 24 -4.62 -18.31 -9.90
CA GLU A 24 -4.15 -19.60 -10.42
C GLU A 24 -4.66 -20.79 -9.61
N GLN A 25 -4.80 -20.62 -8.29
CA GLN A 25 -5.36 -21.63 -7.40
C GLN A 25 -6.90 -21.68 -7.41
N GLY A 26 -7.58 -20.76 -8.11
CA GLY A 26 -9.03 -20.68 -8.15
C GLY A 26 -9.68 -20.32 -6.80
N VAL A 27 -8.92 -19.70 -5.89
CA VAL A 27 -9.41 -19.37 -4.55
C VAL A 27 -10.16 -18.04 -4.60
N ASN A 28 -11.34 -17.98 -3.97
CA ASN A 28 -12.15 -16.77 -3.88
C ASN A 28 -11.66 -15.83 -2.78
N ILE A 29 -10.41 -15.37 -2.88
CA ILE A 29 -9.78 -14.36 -2.01
C ILE A 29 -9.21 -13.26 -2.91
N THR A 30 -9.38 -12.01 -2.50
CA THR A 30 -8.78 -10.86 -3.17
C THR A 30 -7.60 -10.31 -2.38
N ALA A 31 -6.60 -9.79 -3.08
CA ALA A 31 -5.49 -9.06 -2.51
C ALA A 31 -5.34 -7.73 -3.27
N ASN A 32 -5.27 -6.62 -2.54
CA ASN A 32 -5.08 -5.29 -3.11
C ASN A 32 -4.08 -4.52 -2.26
N SER A 33 -3.46 -3.50 -2.86
CA SER A 33 -2.59 -2.57 -2.15
C SER A 33 -3.27 -1.20 -2.04
N LEU A 34 -2.86 -0.40 -1.05
CA LEU A 34 -3.43 0.92 -0.86
C LEU A 34 -2.48 1.90 -0.17
N HIS A 35 -2.79 3.18 -0.31
CA HIS A 35 -2.16 4.27 0.43
C HIS A 35 -3.20 4.99 1.31
N PRO A 36 -2.96 5.13 2.63
CA PRO A 36 -3.89 5.78 3.55
C PRO A 36 -3.92 7.31 3.42
N GLY A 37 -3.00 7.89 2.64
CA GLY A 37 -2.71 9.31 2.64
C GLY A 37 -1.64 9.65 3.67
N VAL A 38 -1.36 10.94 3.85
CA VAL A 38 -0.41 11.41 4.86
C VAL A 38 -1.14 11.51 6.20
N VAL A 39 -0.96 10.52 7.07
CA VAL A 39 -1.67 10.43 8.37
C VAL A 39 -0.76 10.92 9.49
N ALA A 40 -1.33 11.69 10.42
CA ALA A 40 -0.64 12.11 11.64
C ALA A 40 -0.32 10.89 12.53
N THR A 41 0.88 10.34 12.35
CA THR A 41 1.39 9.18 13.09
C THR A 41 2.83 9.43 13.53
N ASN A 42 3.32 8.59 14.42
CA ASN A 42 4.70 8.63 14.91
C ASN A 42 5.76 8.18 13.88
N LEU A 43 5.39 8.01 12.61
CA LEU A 43 6.27 7.53 11.54
C LEU A 43 7.48 8.43 11.30
N PHE A 44 7.29 9.75 11.40
CA PHE A 44 8.32 10.76 11.11
C PHE A 44 8.98 11.37 12.36
N ARG A 45 8.73 10.82 13.55
CA ARG A 45 9.16 11.41 14.85
C ARG A 45 10.67 11.68 14.99
N HIS A 46 11.51 10.97 14.22
CA HIS A 46 12.97 11.11 14.23
C HIS A 46 13.50 11.88 13.00
N MET A 47 12.63 12.48 12.18
CA MET A 47 13.03 13.30 11.04
C MET A 47 12.93 14.78 11.41
N SER A 48 14.06 15.41 11.74
CA SER A 48 14.15 16.78 12.26
C SER A 48 13.46 17.84 11.36
N ILE A 49 13.48 17.64 10.03
CA ILE A 49 12.81 18.51 9.05
C ILE A 49 11.28 18.38 9.12
N PHE A 50 10.77 17.19 9.47
CA PHE A 50 9.34 16.92 9.52
C PHE A 50 8.70 17.51 10.79
N ASN A 51 9.47 17.71 11.87
CA ASN A 51 9.00 18.38 13.08
C ASN A 51 8.66 19.86 12.83
N GLY A 52 9.45 20.57 12.02
CA GLY A 52 9.15 21.95 11.61
C GLY A 52 7.94 22.05 10.67
N PHE A 53 7.85 21.14 9.70
CA PHE A 53 6.75 21.09 8.74
C PHE A 53 5.40 20.71 9.37
N THR A 54 5.39 19.72 10.27
CA THR A 54 4.19 19.31 11.01
C THR A 54 3.71 20.40 11.97
N ALA A 55 4.62 21.14 12.61
CA ALA A 55 4.25 22.26 13.47
C ALA A 55 3.56 23.41 12.71
N MET A 56 3.95 23.66 11.45
CA MET A 56 3.44 24.77 10.64
C MET A 56 2.20 24.40 9.80
N PHE A 57 2.15 23.18 9.24
CA PHE A 57 1.09 22.77 8.29
C PHE A 57 0.38 21.46 8.65
N GLY A 58 0.76 20.81 9.77
CA GLY A 58 0.27 19.48 10.13
C GLY A 58 -1.24 19.39 10.29
N LYS A 59 -1.89 20.44 10.82
CA LYS A 59 -3.36 20.46 10.98
C LYS A 59 -4.14 20.50 9.67
N TYR A 60 -3.54 20.98 8.58
CA TYR A 60 -4.22 21.16 7.29
C TYR A 60 -3.86 20.08 6.26
N LEU A 61 -2.69 19.45 6.39
CA LEU A 61 -2.20 18.46 5.43
C LEU A 61 -2.22 17.02 5.96
N LEU A 62 -2.30 16.82 7.28
CA LEU A 62 -2.32 15.48 7.87
C LEU A 62 -3.76 15.02 8.11
N LYS A 63 -4.05 13.83 7.61
CA LYS A 63 -5.26 13.08 7.96
C LYS A 63 -5.22 12.66 9.42
N ASN A 64 -6.38 12.66 10.06
CA ASN A 64 -6.56 11.97 11.33
C ASN A 64 -6.62 10.43 11.13
N ALA A 65 -6.68 9.68 12.22
CA ALA A 65 -6.68 8.21 12.17
C ALA A 65 -7.88 7.66 11.39
N GLN A 66 -9.06 8.24 11.56
CA GLN A 66 -10.29 7.82 10.88
C GLN A 66 -10.18 8.03 9.35
N GLN A 67 -9.70 9.20 8.93
CA GLN A 67 -9.45 9.52 7.51
C GLN A 67 -8.34 8.64 6.92
N GLY A 68 -7.33 8.29 7.71
CA GLY A 68 -6.26 7.35 7.30
C GLY A 68 -6.76 5.92 7.11
N ALA A 69 -7.68 5.47 7.96
CA ALA A 69 -8.29 4.14 7.88
C ALA A 69 -9.33 4.02 6.75
N ALA A 70 -9.86 5.13 6.26
CA ALA A 70 -10.98 5.14 5.31
C ALA A 70 -10.73 4.27 4.06
N THR A 71 -9.57 4.41 3.40
CA THR A 71 -9.24 3.60 2.22
C THR A 71 -9.14 2.12 2.58
N THR A 72 -8.57 1.77 3.74
CA THR A 72 -8.48 0.38 4.21
C THR A 72 -9.86 -0.22 4.44
N CYS A 73 -10.73 0.48 5.16
CA CYS A 73 -12.10 0.03 5.39
C CYS A 73 -12.89 -0.07 4.08
N TYR A 74 -12.73 0.88 3.16
CA TYR A 74 -13.37 0.85 1.85
C TYR A 74 -12.96 -0.39 1.05
N VAL A 75 -11.65 -0.64 0.92
CA VAL A 75 -11.13 -1.78 0.15
C VAL A 75 -11.51 -3.12 0.77
N ALA A 76 -11.55 -3.21 2.10
CA ALA A 76 -11.85 -4.45 2.80
C ALA A 76 -13.35 -4.78 2.87
N LEU A 77 -14.23 -3.78 2.94
CA LEU A 77 -15.62 -3.98 3.36
C LEU A 77 -16.67 -3.46 2.37
N ASN A 78 -16.33 -2.56 1.44
CA ASN A 78 -17.33 -1.95 0.59
C ASN A 78 -17.79 -2.91 -0.53
N PRO A 79 -19.11 -3.18 -0.69
CA PRO A 79 -19.60 -4.05 -1.75
C PRO A 79 -19.23 -3.62 -3.18
N GLN A 80 -18.98 -2.33 -3.42
CA GLN A 80 -18.61 -1.79 -4.73
C GLN A 80 -17.26 -2.31 -5.24
N VAL A 81 -16.38 -2.76 -4.34
CA VAL A 81 -15.07 -3.32 -4.70
C VAL A 81 -15.00 -4.83 -4.50
N LYS A 82 -16.16 -5.48 -4.30
CA LYS A 82 -16.22 -6.94 -4.18
C LYS A 82 -15.65 -7.59 -5.45
N GLY A 83 -14.70 -8.51 -5.28
CA GLY A 83 -14.04 -9.21 -6.37
C GLY A 83 -12.93 -8.43 -7.08
N VAL A 84 -12.72 -7.16 -6.74
CA VAL A 84 -11.55 -6.40 -7.23
C VAL A 84 -10.29 -6.95 -6.58
N SER A 85 -9.28 -7.30 -7.37
CA SER A 85 -8.00 -7.85 -6.90
C SER A 85 -6.84 -7.46 -7.81
N GLY A 86 -5.68 -7.23 -7.22
CA GLY A 86 -4.45 -6.82 -7.92
C GLY A 86 -4.39 -5.32 -8.20
N GLU A 87 -5.24 -4.53 -7.54
CA GLU A 87 -5.34 -3.11 -7.76
C GLU A 87 -4.68 -2.29 -6.65
N TYR A 88 -4.42 -1.02 -6.96
CA TYR A 88 -3.90 -0.04 -6.02
C TYR A 88 -4.93 1.06 -5.75
N PHE A 89 -5.16 1.33 -4.46
CA PHE A 89 -6.13 2.33 -4.02
C PHE A 89 -5.48 3.52 -3.32
N SER A 90 -6.02 4.71 -3.55
CA SER A 90 -5.75 5.91 -2.74
C SER A 90 -7.05 6.68 -2.57
N ASP A 91 -7.24 7.26 -1.38
CA ASP A 91 -8.42 8.08 -1.08
C ASP A 91 -9.75 7.41 -1.45
N SER A 92 -9.87 6.11 -1.13
CA SER A 92 -11.03 5.26 -1.46
C SER A 92 -11.37 5.16 -2.96
N ASN A 93 -10.40 5.37 -3.84
CA ASN A 93 -10.54 5.26 -5.29
C ASN A 93 -9.44 4.39 -5.89
N LEU A 94 -9.72 3.77 -7.05
CA LEU A 94 -8.67 3.18 -7.87
C LEU A 94 -7.67 4.28 -8.27
N SER A 95 -6.39 3.96 -8.17
CA SER A 95 -5.32 4.93 -8.40
C SER A 95 -4.19 4.31 -9.19
N LYS A 96 -3.41 5.17 -9.86
CA LYS A 96 -2.28 4.74 -10.67
C LYS A 96 -1.05 4.56 -9.79
N ALA A 97 -0.57 3.33 -9.67
CA ALA A 97 0.71 3.05 -9.05
C ALA A 97 1.88 3.44 -9.99
N SER A 98 3.09 3.53 -9.43
CA SER A 98 4.30 3.80 -10.23
C SER A 98 4.59 2.66 -11.22
N SER A 99 5.34 2.94 -12.29
CA SER A 99 5.71 1.90 -13.28
C SER A 99 6.42 0.69 -12.67
N LYS A 100 7.29 0.92 -11.68
CA LYS A 100 7.95 -0.16 -10.92
C LYS A 100 6.97 -0.99 -10.10
N ALA A 101 5.87 -0.41 -9.64
CA ALA A 101 4.89 -1.11 -8.81
C ALA A 101 3.96 -2.00 -9.64
N THR A 102 3.87 -1.75 -10.95
CA THR A 102 3.09 -2.55 -11.91
C THR A 102 3.97 -3.48 -12.75
N ASP A 103 5.26 -3.62 -12.40
CA ASP A 103 6.21 -4.50 -13.10
C ASP A 103 6.05 -5.94 -12.59
N THR A 104 5.50 -6.79 -13.45
CA THR A 104 5.21 -8.20 -13.14
C THR A 104 6.46 -9.02 -12.92
N GLU A 105 7.52 -8.76 -13.69
CA GLU A 105 8.80 -9.48 -13.54
C GLU A 105 9.48 -9.11 -12.23
N LEU A 106 9.40 -7.83 -11.84
CA LEU A 106 9.90 -7.37 -10.56
C LEU A 106 9.09 -7.96 -9.40
N ALA A 107 7.76 -8.07 -9.54
CA ALA A 107 6.90 -8.68 -8.52
C ALA A 107 7.25 -10.15 -8.29
N LYS A 108 7.41 -10.92 -9.37
CA LYS A 108 7.84 -12.32 -9.30
C LYS A 108 9.21 -12.46 -8.66
N LYS A 109 10.20 -11.66 -9.09
CA LYS A 109 11.56 -11.67 -8.50
C LYS A 109 11.53 -11.36 -7.00
N LEU A 110 10.76 -10.37 -6.58
CA LEU A 110 10.59 -10.02 -5.17
C LEU A 110 9.98 -11.19 -4.40
N TRP A 111 8.95 -11.83 -4.95
CA TRP A 111 8.27 -12.97 -4.32
C TRP A 111 9.21 -14.15 -4.13
N ASP A 112 9.87 -14.61 -5.19
CA ASP A 112 10.82 -15.72 -5.15
C ASP A 112 11.95 -15.45 -4.14
N PHE A 113 12.50 -14.23 -4.17
CA PHE A 113 13.50 -13.81 -3.19
C PHE A 113 12.97 -13.84 -1.75
N SER A 114 11.75 -13.33 -1.54
CA SER A 114 11.16 -13.24 -0.20
C SER A 114 10.88 -14.62 0.38
N MET A 115 10.36 -15.56 -0.43
CA MET A 115 10.13 -16.95 -0.01
C MET A 115 11.45 -17.62 0.40
N ASN A 116 12.50 -17.51 -0.42
CA ASN A 116 13.83 -18.05 -0.07
C ASN A 116 14.47 -17.41 1.17
N LEU A 117 14.03 -16.22 1.58
CA LEU A 117 14.58 -15.51 2.75
C LEU A 117 13.87 -15.89 4.06
N VAL A 118 12.58 -16.26 3.99
CA VAL A 118 11.77 -16.55 5.18
C VAL A 118 11.62 -18.05 5.45
N GLU A 119 12.01 -18.89 4.50
CA GLU A 119 12.18 -20.34 4.66
C GLU A 119 13.54 -20.69 5.29
#